data_AF-A0A329TVF8-F1
#
_entry.id   AF-A0A329TVF8-F1
#
_cell.length_a   1.000
_cell.length_b   1.000
_cell.length_c   1.000
_cell.angle_alpha   90.00
_cell.angle_beta   90.00
_cell.angle_gamma   90.00
#
_symmetry.space_group_name_H-M   'P 1'
#
loop_
_entity.id
_entity.type
_entity.pdbx_description
1 polymer ?
#
loop_
_entity_poly.entity_id
_entity_poly.type
_entity_poly.pdbx_seq_one_letter_code
_entity_poly.pdbx_strand_id
1 'polypeptide(L)'
;MGENKTPQELDFERKHEEYLHRIQNLRLIDDNFMTKVFEDKECSEFLLQVILDRDDLTIREVHSQYALNNIQGRSARLDILAVDEQNKAYNIEIQRNDRGAEVRRARYNSGLMDANITEPGDRYDQLYETYVIFITENDILKAGLPIYHIERTIQETGMPFGDGAHIIYVNSQIKDDTKLGRLMQDFTCTNPDDMNYPVLAQRVRYFKEDTKGVATMCRAFEEVREEALREGERKKALKSALEMLADGVPCDKVAKYTGLTISEVEELVGKKPA
;
A
#
# COMPACT_ATOMS: atom_id res chain seq x y z
N MET A 1 -2.91 6.28 48.81
CA MET A 1 -1.50 6.45 48.36
C MET A 1 -1.48 6.05 46.91
N GLY A 2 -1.45 7.03 45.98
CA GLY A 2 -1.30 6.71 44.57
C GLY A 2 0.13 6.24 44.33
N GLU A 3 0.30 5.08 43.72
CA GLU A 3 1.62 4.62 43.28
C GLU A 3 2.17 5.65 42.29
N ASN A 4 3.36 6.20 42.60
CA ASN A 4 4.05 7.09 41.69
C ASN A 4 4.53 6.28 40.49
N LYS A 5 3.85 6.44 39.35
CA LYS A 5 4.23 5.83 38.07
C LYS A 5 5.66 6.22 37.70
N THR A 6 6.40 5.26 37.15
CA THR A 6 7.76 5.45 36.67
C THR A 6 7.80 6.31 35.39
N PRO A 7 8.92 6.97 35.07
CA PRO A 7 9.05 7.74 33.82
C PRO A 7 8.81 6.92 32.55
N GLN A 8 9.08 5.62 32.57
CA GLN A 8 8.81 4.71 31.43
C GLN A 8 7.31 4.43 31.29
N GLU A 9 6.59 4.22 32.39
CA GLU A 9 5.13 4.03 32.37
C GLU A 9 4.40 5.29 31.89
N LEU A 10 4.86 6.47 32.31
CA LEU A 10 4.31 7.75 31.84
C LEU A 10 4.56 7.99 30.34
N ASP A 11 5.72 7.61 29.82
CA ASP A 11 6.01 7.71 28.38
C ASP A 11 5.20 6.70 27.56
N PHE A 12 4.97 5.50 28.09
CA PHE A 12 4.10 4.50 27.46
C PHE A 12 2.64 4.97 27.40
N GLU A 13 2.09 5.48 28.51
CA GLU A 13 0.72 6.00 28.56
C GLU A 13 0.52 7.17 27.59
N ARG A 14 1.46 8.13 27.56
CA ARG A 14 1.41 9.24 26.61
C ARG A 14 1.42 8.76 25.16
N LYS A 15 2.29 7.80 24.82
CA LYS A 15 2.34 7.22 23.46
C LYS A 15 1.05 6.48 23.12
N HIS A 16 0.49 5.76 24.07
CA HIS A 16 -0.77 5.05 23.90
C HIS A 16 -1.91 6.03 23.60
N GLU A 17 -2.03 7.12 24.37
CA GLU A 17 -3.01 8.19 24.10
C GLU A 17 -2.79 8.84 22.72
N GLU A 18 -1.55 9.10 22.32
CA GLU A 18 -1.22 9.60 20.97
C GLU A 18 -1.68 8.63 19.87
N TYR A 19 -1.50 7.33 20.06
CA TYR A 19 -1.98 6.33 19.10
C TYR A 19 -3.49 6.27 19.03
N LEU A 20 -4.19 6.30 20.17
CA LEU A 20 -5.65 6.35 20.20
C LEU A 20 -6.17 7.57 19.43
N HIS A 21 -5.59 8.75 19.68
CA HIS A 21 -5.95 9.97 18.96
C HIS A 21 -5.69 9.85 17.45
N ARG A 22 -4.57 9.23 17.04
CA ARG A 22 -4.28 8.99 15.61
C ARG A 22 -5.29 8.03 14.99
N ILE A 23 -5.59 6.91 15.64
CA ILE A 23 -6.55 5.91 15.17
C ILE A 23 -7.91 6.55 14.88
N GLN A 24 -8.39 7.42 15.77
CA GLN A 24 -9.67 8.12 15.56
C GLN A 24 -9.68 8.99 14.29
N ASN A 25 -8.54 9.56 13.90
CA ASN A 25 -8.44 10.45 12.76
C ASN A 25 -8.07 9.76 11.43
N LEU A 26 -7.87 8.43 11.40
CA LEU A 26 -7.58 7.70 10.18
C LEU A 26 -8.78 7.68 9.22
N ARG A 27 -8.53 7.74 7.92
CA ARG A 27 -9.53 7.62 6.84
C ARG A 27 -9.13 6.46 5.93
N LEU A 28 -10.04 5.89 5.16
CA LEU A 28 -9.68 4.80 4.24
C LEU A 28 -8.70 5.24 3.15
N ILE A 29 -8.61 6.53 2.83
CA ILE A 29 -7.59 7.04 1.91
C ILE A 29 -6.17 7.04 2.53
N ASP A 30 -6.02 6.77 3.83
CA ASP A 30 -4.71 6.66 4.46
C ASP A 30 -4.14 5.24 4.28
N ASP A 31 -3.08 5.10 3.48
CA ASP A 31 -2.53 3.84 2.95
C ASP A 31 -2.44 2.68 3.98
N ASN A 32 -1.90 2.96 5.18
CA ASN A 32 -1.73 1.95 6.23
C ASN A 32 -3.06 1.50 6.84
N PHE A 33 -4.03 2.41 6.97
CA PHE A 33 -5.35 2.06 7.51
C PHE A 33 -6.15 1.28 6.49
N MET A 34 -6.05 1.69 5.22
CA MET A 34 -6.70 1.00 4.13
C MET A 34 -6.30 -0.47 4.08
N THR A 35 -5.00 -0.71 4.05
CA THR A 35 -4.45 -2.06 3.95
C THR A 35 -5.05 -2.99 5.01
N LYS A 36 -5.26 -2.49 6.25
CA LYS A 36 -5.92 -3.27 7.32
C LYS A 36 -7.42 -3.46 7.18
N VAL A 37 -8.12 -2.48 6.61
CA VAL A 37 -9.55 -2.60 6.33
C VAL A 37 -9.79 -3.64 5.23
N PHE A 38 -9.05 -3.56 4.13
CA PHE A 38 -9.26 -4.40 2.95
C PHE A 38 -8.50 -5.73 2.96
N GLU A 39 -7.73 -6.04 4.01
CA GLU A 39 -7.41 -7.43 4.37
C GLU A 39 -8.68 -8.29 4.55
N ASP A 40 -9.80 -7.65 4.87
CA ASP A 40 -11.10 -8.30 4.91
C ASP A 40 -11.66 -8.54 3.49
N LYS A 41 -12.01 -9.80 3.24
CA LYS A 41 -12.48 -10.27 1.94
C LYS A 41 -13.80 -9.60 1.52
N GLU A 42 -14.75 -9.43 2.43
CA GLU A 42 -16.05 -8.82 2.13
C GLU A 42 -15.89 -7.33 1.77
N CYS A 43 -15.00 -6.63 2.48
CA CYS A 43 -14.67 -5.24 2.17
C CYS A 43 -14.04 -5.10 0.78
N SER A 44 -13.07 -5.96 0.44
CA SER A 44 -12.40 -5.97 -0.86
C SER A 44 -13.33 -6.34 -2.01
N GLU A 45 -14.20 -7.34 -1.81
CA GLU A 45 -15.22 -7.73 -2.78
C GLU A 45 -16.18 -6.57 -3.05
N PHE A 46 -16.74 -5.96 -2.00
CA PHE A 46 -17.63 -4.82 -2.13
C PHE A 46 -16.98 -3.63 -2.86
N LEU A 47 -15.73 -3.33 -2.54
CA LEU A 47 -14.96 -2.27 -3.21
C LEU A 47 -14.87 -2.52 -4.72
N LEU A 48 -14.50 -3.74 -5.11
CA LEU A 48 -14.35 -4.11 -6.52
C LEU A 48 -15.70 -4.14 -7.25
N GLN A 49 -16.76 -4.61 -6.60
CA GLN A 49 -18.12 -4.57 -7.16
C GLN A 49 -18.56 -3.14 -7.51
N VAL A 50 -18.27 -2.16 -6.63
CA VAL A 50 -18.59 -0.75 -6.88
C VAL A 50 -17.70 -0.14 -7.96
N ILE A 51 -16.39 -0.40 -7.94
CA ILE A 51 -15.45 0.18 -8.92
C ILE A 51 -15.69 -0.37 -10.33
N LEU A 52 -15.96 -1.67 -10.46
CA LEU A 52 -16.15 -2.35 -11.73
C LEU A 52 -17.61 -2.36 -12.20
N ASP A 53 -18.52 -1.83 -11.39
CA ASP A 53 -19.98 -1.87 -11.59
C ASP A 53 -20.49 -3.29 -11.91
N ARG A 54 -20.07 -4.25 -11.08
CA ARG A 54 -20.36 -5.68 -11.22
C ARG A 54 -20.93 -6.24 -9.93
N ASP A 55 -22.15 -6.78 -9.99
CA ASP A 55 -22.77 -7.44 -8.84
C ASP A 55 -22.49 -8.97 -8.81
N ASP A 56 -21.79 -9.52 -9.81
CA ASP A 56 -21.46 -10.94 -9.95
C ASP A 56 -20.06 -11.32 -9.44
N LEU A 57 -19.29 -10.35 -8.95
CA LEU A 57 -17.91 -10.54 -8.51
C LEU A 57 -17.88 -11.17 -7.11
N THR A 58 -17.27 -12.36 -7.03
CA THR A 58 -16.99 -13.05 -5.77
C THR A 58 -15.49 -13.26 -5.62
N ILE A 59 -14.89 -12.70 -4.57
CA ILE A 59 -13.47 -12.88 -4.29
C ILE A 59 -13.23 -14.28 -3.75
N ARG A 60 -12.13 -14.93 -4.15
CA ARG A 60 -11.65 -16.18 -3.57
C ARG A 60 -10.72 -15.87 -2.40
N GLU A 61 -9.71 -15.03 -2.64
CA GLU A 61 -8.62 -14.71 -1.71
C GLU A 61 -8.19 -13.24 -1.79
N VAL A 62 -7.68 -12.72 -0.68
CA VAL A 62 -7.10 -11.38 -0.58
C VAL A 62 -5.79 -11.45 0.20
N HIS A 63 -4.77 -10.77 -0.32
CA HIS A 63 -3.44 -10.68 0.25
C HIS A 63 -3.03 -9.22 0.39
N SER A 64 -2.68 -8.78 1.60
CA SER A 64 -2.16 -7.44 1.83
C SER A 64 -0.64 -7.39 1.82
N GLN A 65 -0.08 -6.25 1.42
CA GLN A 65 1.36 -6.00 1.37
C GLN A 65 2.13 -7.10 0.62
N TYR A 66 1.56 -7.60 -0.47
CA TYR A 66 2.08 -8.76 -1.19
C TYR A 66 3.42 -8.40 -1.87
N ALA A 67 4.49 -9.05 -1.41
CA ALA A 67 5.84 -8.79 -1.91
C ALA A 67 6.11 -9.59 -3.18
N LEU A 68 6.19 -8.88 -4.30
CA LEU A 68 6.62 -9.41 -5.59
C LEU A 68 8.13 -9.27 -5.71
N ASN A 69 8.83 -10.36 -5.37
CA ASN A 69 10.29 -10.38 -5.37
C ASN A 69 10.82 -10.73 -6.76
N ASN A 70 11.60 -9.84 -7.36
CA ASN A 70 12.33 -10.12 -8.59
C ASN A 70 13.83 -10.23 -8.30
N ILE A 71 14.42 -11.39 -8.59
CA ILE A 71 15.84 -11.67 -8.29
C ILE A 71 16.78 -10.81 -9.16
N GLN A 72 16.38 -10.49 -10.39
CA GLN A 72 17.22 -9.73 -11.33
C GLN A 72 16.71 -8.30 -11.57
N GLY A 73 15.46 -8.00 -11.20
CA GLY A 73 14.79 -6.73 -11.45
C GLY A 73 14.41 -5.97 -10.18
N ARG A 74 13.49 -5.01 -10.31
CA ARG A 74 12.96 -4.28 -9.14
C ARG A 74 11.87 -5.12 -8.47
N SER A 75 11.99 -5.39 -7.19
CA SER A 75 10.83 -5.90 -6.44
C SER A 75 9.76 -4.81 -6.33
N ALA A 76 8.50 -5.21 -6.19
CA ALA A 76 7.40 -4.32 -5.83
C ALA A 76 6.64 -4.91 -4.64
N ARG A 77 5.94 -4.05 -3.91
CA ARG A 77 4.98 -4.45 -2.89
C ARG A 77 3.63 -3.90 -3.33
N LEU A 78 2.68 -4.80 -3.53
CA LEU A 78 1.30 -4.44 -3.82
C LEU A 78 0.57 -4.18 -2.51
N ASP A 79 -0.26 -3.13 -2.46
CA ASP A 79 -1.01 -2.79 -1.25
C ASP A 79 -2.04 -3.88 -0.93
N ILE A 80 -2.91 -4.19 -1.90
CA ILE A 80 -3.89 -5.28 -1.83
C ILE A 80 -3.91 -6.04 -3.17
N LEU A 81 -3.74 -7.36 -3.11
CA LEU A 81 -3.95 -8.29 -4.21
C LEU A 81 -5.16 -9.16 -3.91
N ALA A 82 -6.22 -9.03 -4.69
CA ALA A 82 -7.41 -9.88 -4.61
C ALA A 82 -7.52 -10.75 -5.87
N VAL A 83 -8.05 -11.96 -5.72
CA VAL A 83 -8.30 -12.88 -6.84
C VAL A 83 -9.72 -13.41 -6.74
N ASP A 84 -10.49 -13.37 -7.83
CA ASP A 84 -11.87 -13.87 -7.88
C ASP A 84 -11.98 -15.37 -8.25
N GLU A 85 -13.20 -15.90 -8.19
CA GLU A 85 -13.48 -17.29 -8.56
C GLU A 85 -13.28 -17.60 -10.06
N GLN A 86 -13.18 -16.57 -10.92
CA GLN A 86 -12.93 -16.71 -12.36
C GLN A 86 -11.44 -16.51 -12.72
N ASN A 87 -10.54 -16.49 -11.73
CA ASN A 87 -9.11 -16.24 -11.91
C ASN A 87 -8.81 -14.88 -12.54
N LYS A 88 -9.56 -13.85 -12.15
CA LYS A 88 -9.16 -12.45 -12.39
C LYS A 88 -8.43 -11.93 -11.16
N ALA A 89 -7.32 -11.24 -11.38
CA ALA A 89 -6.48 -10.69 -10.33
C ALA A 89 -6.58 -9.15 -10.30
N TYR A 90 -6.75 -8.60 -9.11
CA TYR A 90 -6.96 -7.19 -8.86
C TYR A 90 -5.88 -6.68 -7.91
N ASN A 91 -5.00 -5.82 -8.42
CA ASN A 91 -4.11 -5.02 -7.59
C ASN A 91 -4.75 -3.67 -7.29
N ILE A 92 -5.04 -3.41 -6.03
CA ILE A 92 -5.64 -2.16 -5.56
C ILE A 92 -4.57 -1.36 -4.84
N GLU A 93 -4.29 -0.17 -5.36
CA GLU A 93 -3.25 0.74 -4.89
C GLU A 93 -3.90 2.06 -4.46
N ILE A 94 -3.65 2.52 -3.23
CA ILE A 94 -4.12 3.85 -2.80
C ILE A 94 -2.97 4.81 -2.75
N GLN A 95 -3.20 6.01 -3.30
CA GLN A 95 -2.16 7.00 -3.39
C GLN A 95 -2.70 8.38 -3.02
N ARG A 96 -2.23 8.89 -1.88
CA ARG A 96 -2.43 10.29 -1.48
C ARG A 96 -1.52 11.26 -2.23
N ASN A 97 -0.33 10.79 -2.60
CA ASN A 97 0.64 11.56 -3.34
C ASN A 97 0.65 11.15 -4.80
N ASP A 98 0.46 12.12 -5.70
CA ASP A 98 0.46 11.95 -7.14
C ASP A 98 1.67 11.17 -7.68
N ARG A 99 2.85 11.31 -7.04
CA ARG A 99 4.08 10.60 -7.43
C ARG A 99 3.99 9.09 -7.27
N GLY A 100 3.09 8.60 -6.43
CA GLY A 100 2.87 7.17 -6.24
C GLY A 100 1.98 6.56 -7.32
N ALA A 101 1.20 7.36 -8.05
CA ALA A 101 0.21 6.89 -9.01
C ALA A 101 0.68 7.04 -10.47
N GLU A 102 1.99 7.05 -10.72
CA GLU A 102 2.53 7.24 -12.06
C GLU A 102 2.07 6.15 -13.04
N VAL A 103 1.70 6.54 -14.25
CA VAL A 103 1.24 5.63 -15.31
C VAL A 103 2.24 4.51 -15.64
N ARG A 104 3.55 4.77 -15.45
CA ARG A 104 4.60 3.76 -15.65
C ARG A 104 4.62 2.71 -14.53
N ARG A 105 4.24 3.08 -13.30
CA ARG A 105 4.07 2.15 -12.18
C ARG A 105 2.88 1.24 -12.44
N ALA A 106 1.77 1.77 -12.97
CA ALA A 106 0.63 0.94 -13.33
C ALA A 106 1.01 -0.17 -14.32
N ARG A 107 1.73 0.19 -15.40
CA ARG A 107 2.26 -0.81 -16.35
C ARG A 107 3.24 -1.78 -15.69
N TYR A 108 4.11 -1.28 -14.80
CA TYR A 108 5.10 -2.11 -14.12
C TYR A 108 4.44 -3.16 -13.21
N ASN A 109 3.46 -2.75 -12.42
CA ASN A 109 2.68 -3.62 -11.55
C ASN A 109 1.95 -4.70 -12.36
N SER A 110 1.30 -4.33 -13.47
CA SER A 110 0.65 -5.29 -14.38
C SER A 110 1.64 -6.37 -14.84
N GLY A 111 2.81 -6.00 -15.35
CA GLY A 111 3.81 -6.99 -15.77
C GLY A 111 4.39 -7.83 -14.64
N LEU A 112 4.49 -7.29 -13.42
CA LEU A 112 4.90 -8.07 -12.26
C LEU A 112 3.83 -9.06 -11.81
N MET A 113 2.55 -8.72 -11.91
CA MET A 113 1.47 -9.66 -11.62
C MET A 113 1.52 -10.85 -12.57
N ASP A 114 1.63 -10.60 -13.87
CA ASP A 114 1.76 -11.67 -14.88
C ASP A 114 2.94 -12.59 -14.57
N ALA A 115 4.06 -12.04 -14.10
CA ALA A 115 5.27 -12.82 -13.83
C ALA A 115 5.21 -13.67 -12.55
N ASN A 116 4.33 -13.34 -11.59
CA ASN A 116 4.33 -13.96 -10.26
C ASN A 116 3.03 -14.70 -9.92
N ILE A 117 1.93 -14.43 -10.63
CA ILE A 117 0.65 -15.14 -10.42
C ILE A 117 0.66 -16.51 -11.13
N THR A 118 1.45 -16.66 -12.19
CA THR A 118 1.55 -17.91 -12.96
C THR A 118 2.66 -18.82 -12.45
N GLU A 119 2.47 -20.12 -12.56
CA GLU A 119 3.50 -21.10 -12.28
C GLU A 119 4.41 -21.36 -13.50
N PRO A 120 5.67 -21.79 -13.29
CA PRO A 120 6.55 -22.17 -14.39
C PRO A 120 5.94 -23.30 -15.24
N GLY A 121 5.64 -23.00 -16.51
CA GLY A 121 5.09 -23.96 -17.47
C GLY A 121 3.62 -23.72 -17.83
N ASP A 122 2.95 -22.77 -17.18
CA ASP A 122 1.61 -22.32 -17.58
C ASP A 122 1.64 -21.75 -19.00
N ARG A 123 0.58 -22.02 -19.76
CA ARG A 123 0.44 -21.48 -21.11
C ARG A 123 -0.03 -20.02 -21.05
N TYR A 124 0.33 -19.23 -22.05
CA TYR A 124 -0.06 -17.81 -22.12
C TYR A 124 -1.58 -17.57 -22.19
N ASP A 125 -2.36 -18.54 -22.67
CA ASP A 125 -3.83 -18.49 -22.67
C ASP A 125 -4.45 -18.82 -21.30
N GLN A 126 -3.61 -19.14 -20.30
CA GLN A 126 -3.99 -19.35 -18.90
C GLN A 126 -3.57 -18.17 -18.01
N LEU A 127 -2.99 -17.11 -18.60
CA LEU A 127 -2.73 -15.87 -17.86
C LEU A 127 -4.05 -15.33 -17.30
N TYR A 128 -3.98 -14.84 -16.07
CA TYR A 128 -5.13 -14.25 -15.41
C TYR A 128 -5.50 -12.95 -16.12
N GLU A 129 -6.79 -12.64 -16.16
CA GLU A 129 -7.22 -11.28 -16.50
C GLU A 129 -6.81 -10.36 -15.34
N THR A 130 -6.07 -9.31 -15.63
CA THR A 130 -5.42 -8.48 -14.61
C THR A 130 -5.99 -7.07 -14.57
N TYR A 131 -6.18 -6.56 -13.36
CA TYR A 131 -6.64 -5.21 -13.09
C TYR A 131 -5.64 -4.51 -12.18
N VAL A 132 -5.11 -3.38 -12.60
CA VAL A 132 -4.35 -2.48 -11.72
C VAL A 132 -5.19 -1.23 -11.47
N ILE A 133 -5.68 -1.10 -10.25
CA ILE A 133 -6.65 -0.09 -9.83
C ILE A 133 -5.95 0.89 -8.89
N PHE A 134 -5.78 2.13 -9.32
CA PHE A 134 -5.30 3.22 -8.46
C PHE A 134 -6.48 4.03 -7.94
N ILE A 135 -6.65 4.10 -6.63
CA ILE A 135 -7.58 5.03 -5.98
C ILE A 135 -6.75 6.21 -5.45
N THR A 136 -7.05 7.42 -5.94
CA THR A 136 -6.16 8.58 -5.79
C THR A 136 -6.85 9.73 -5.06
N GLU A 137 -6.14 10.41 -4.15
CA GLU A 137 -6.67 11.58 -3.40
C GLU A 137 -6.95 12.78 -4.32
N ASN A 138 -6.19 12.92 -5.43
CA ASN A 138 -6.33 13.97 -6.43
C ASN A 138 -6.61 13.40 -7.82
N ASP A 139 -7.20 14.21 -8.70
CA ASP A 139 -7.34 13.87 -10.11
C ASP A 139 -6.00 13.85 -10.86
N ILE A 140 -5.32 12.70 -10.85
CA ILE A 140 -3.98 12.53 -11.46
C ILE A 140 -4.00 12.71 -12.98
N LEU A 141 -5.10 12.30 -13.63
CA LEU A 141 -5.24 12.38 -15.09
C LEU A 141 -5.85 13.72 -15.56
N LYS A 142 -6.38 14.53 -14.62
CA LYS A 142 -6.78 15.94 -14.82
C LYS A 142 -7.91 16.14 -15.84
N ALA A 143 -8.75 15.13 -16.03
CA ALA A 143 -9.89 15.19 -16.94
C ALA A 143 -11.23 15.38 -16.21
N GLY A 144 -11.22 15.50 -14.88
CA GLY A 144 -12.38 15.82 -14.06
C GLY A 144 -13.41 14.70 -13.96
N LEU A 145 -13.04 13.45 -14.28
CA LEU A 145 -13.94 12.30 -14.19
C LEU A 145 -13.76 11.55 -12.86
N PRO A 146 -14.82 10.86 -12.36
CA PRO A 146 -14.74 10.03 -11.16
C PRO A 146 -13.90 8.76 -11.36
N ILE A 147 -13.85 8.24 -12.58
CA ILE A 147 -13.14 7.01 -12.93
C ILE A 147 -12.63 7.07 -14.36
N TYR A 148 -11.47 6.46 -14.59
CA TYR A 148 -10.83 6.33 -15.89
C TYR A 148 -10.50 4.86 -16.15
N HIS A 149 -10.93 4.35 -17.30
CA HIS A 149 -10.57 3.02 -17.79
C HIS A 149 -9.56 3.16 -18.92
N ILE A 150 -8.42 2.50 -18.79
CA ILE A 150 -7.32 2.57 -19.75
C ILE A 150 -7.15 1.19 -20.37
N GLU A 151 -7.50 1.12 -21.65
CA GLU A 151 -7.46 -0.08 -22.48
C GLU A 151 -6.45 0.07 -23.62
N ARG A 152 -5.91 -1.07 -24.09
CA ARG A 152 -5.05 -1.10 -25.29
C ARG A 152 -5.90 -1.31 -26.54
N THR A 153 -5.55 -0.60 -27.61
CA THR A 153 -6.24 -0.68 -28.90
C THR A 153 -5.24 -0.94 -30.04
N ILE A 154 -5.75 -1.55 -31.11
CA ILE A 154 -5.02 -1.70 -32.36
C ILE A 154 -5.07 -0.35 -33.09
N GLN A 155 -3.93 0.30 -33.29
CA GLN A 155 -3.87 1.67 -33.78
C GLN A 155 -4.50 1.83 -35.18
N GLU A 156 -4.33 0.84 -36.06
CA GLU A 156 -4.78 0.88 -37.45
C GLU A 156 -6.29 0.69 -37.59
N THR A 157 -6.92 -0.06 -36.69
CA THR A 157 -8.34 -0.43 -36.77
C THR A 157 -9.20 0.25 -35.70
N GLY A 158 -8.58 0.77 -34.64
CA GLY A 158 -9.26 1.26 -33.44
C GLY A 158 -9.93 0.16 -32.61
N MET A 159 -9.79 -1.11 -32.98
CA MET A 159 -10.40 -2.22 -32.25
C MET A 159 -9.69 -2.48 -30.92
N PRO A 160 -10.39 -2.97 -29.89
CA PRO A 160 -9.77 -3.41 -28.65
C PRO A 160 -8.70 -4.48 -28.93
N PHE A 161 -7.56 -4.38 -28.25
CA PHE A 161 -6.50 -5.38 -28.38
C PHE A 161 -6.87 -6.69 -27.67
N GLY A 162 -7.57 -6.60 -26.53
CA GLY A 162 -8.16 -7.76 -25.85
C GLY A 162 -7.13 -8.68 -25.17
N ASP A 163 -6.08 -8.11 -24.58
CA ASP A 163 -5.04 -8.86 -23.86
C ASP A 163 -5.36 -9.10 -22.38
N GLY A 164 -6.55 -8.72 -21.92
CA GLY A 164 -7.01 -8.97 -20.56
C GLY A 164 -6.26 -8.19 -19.48
N ALA A 165 -5.55 -7.12 -19.85
CA ALA A 165 -4.79 -6.28 -18.92
C ALA A 165 -5.42 -4.88 -18.83
N HIS A 166 -6.02 -4.60 -17.69
CA HIS A 166 -6.82 -3.41 -17.43
C HIS A 166 -6.13 -2.48 -16.43
N ILE A 167 -6.15 -1.18 -16.70
CA ILE A 167 -5.70 -0.16 -15.74
C ILE A 167 -6.85 0.78 -15.45
N ILE A 168 -7.13 1.00 -14.16
CA ILE A 168 -8.22 1.85 -13.70
C ILE A 168 -7.65 2.92 -12.76
N TYR A 169 -8.07 4.16 -12.95
CA TYR A 169 -7.81 5.25 -12.01
C TYR A 169 -9.14 5.76 -11.46
N VAL A 170 -9.29 5.74 -10.14
CA VAL A 170 -10.43 6.30 -9.42
C VAL A 170 -10.01 7.62 -8.79
N ASN A 171 -10.80 8.66 -9.03
CA ASN A 171 -10.61 10.01 -8.51
C ASN A 171 -11.50 10.24 -7.30
N SER A 172 -10.91 10.21 -6.09
CA SER A 172 -11.67 10.35 -4.85
C SER A 172 -12.15 11.77 -4.53
N GLN A 173 -11.82 12.75 -5.38
CA GLN A 173 -12.37 14.11 -5.26
C GLN A 173 -13.85 14.18 -5.68
N ILE A 174 -14.30 13.27 -6.54
CA ILE A 174 -15.68 13.23 -7.02
C ILE A 174 -16.53 12.42 -6.04
N LYS A 175 -17.48 13.11 -5.40
CA LYS A 175 -18.29 12.60 -4.28
C LYS A 175 -19.78 12.86 -4.50
N ASP A 176 -20.26 12.50 -5.68
CA ASP A 176 -21.67 12.64 -6.06
C ASP A 176 -22.55 11.51 -5.49
N ASP A 177 -23.83 11.50 -5.87
CA ASP A 177 -24.82 10.53 -5.37
C ASP A 177 -24.71 9.13 -5.99
N THR A 178 -23.76 8.90 -6.91
CA THR A 178 -23.54 7.57 -7.52
C THR A 178 -22.98 6.58 -6.50
N LYS A 179 -23.02 5.26 -6.82
CA LYS A 179 -22.39 4.24 -5.95
C LYS A 179 -20.92 4.56 -5.69
N LEU A 180 -20.18 4.90 -6.75
CA LEU A 180 -18.77 5.26 -6.66
C LEU A 180 -18.57 6.58 -5.89
N GLY A 181 -19.39 7.61 -6.14
CA GLY A 181 -19.31 8.89 -5.44
C GLY A 181 -19.51 8.75 -3.93
N ARG A 182 -20.49 7.95 -3.51
CA ARG A 182 -20.73 7.60 -2.09
C ARG A 182 -19.57 6.80 -1.50
N LEU A 183 -18.99 5.89 -2.27
CA LEU A 183 -17.79 5.15 -1.84
C LEU A 183 -16.62 6.11 -1.60
N MET A 184 -16.42 7.10 -2.48
CA MET A 184 -15.37 8.11 -2.31
C MET A 184 -15.65 9.08 -1.14
N GLN A 185 -16.91 9.29 -0.76
CA GLN A 185 -17.24 9.97 0.50
C GLN A 185 -16.72 9.18 1.69
N ASP A 186 -17.06 7.89 1.76
CA ASP A 186 -16.63 6.96 2.82
C ASP A 186 -15.10 6.91 2.96
N PHE A 187 -14.38 7.01 1.84
CA PHE A 187 -12.91 7.04 1.86
C PHE A 187 -12.31 8.24 2.57
N THR A 188 -13.09 9.30 2.74
CA THR A 188 -12.68 10.53 3.40
C THR A 188 -13.29 10.75 4.78
N CYS A 189 -14.25 9.90 5.18
CA CYS A 189 -14.86 9.95 6.50
C CYS A 189 -13.87 9.48 7.58
N THR A 190 -13.86 10.18 8.70
CA THR A 190 -13.19 9.72 9.93
C THR A 190 -14.18 9.00 10.84
N ASN A 191 -15.43 9.46 10.92
CA ASN A 191 -16.43 8.81 11.76
C ASN A 191 -17.15 7.69 10.96
N PRO A 192 -17.18 6.44 11.45
CA PRO A 192 -17.93 5.36 10.80
C PRO A 192 -19.44 5.62 10.71
N ASP A 193 -20.03 6.45 11.58
CA ASP A 193 -21.46 6.80 11.50
C ASP A 193 -21.80 7.67 10.28
N ASP A 194 -20.80 8.35 9.70
CA ASP A 194 -20.97 9.21 8.53
C ASP A 194 -20.75 8.46 7.19
N MET A 195 -20.50 7.15 7.26
CA MET A 195 -20.26 6.31 6.08
C MET A 195 -21.57 5.79 5.48
N ASN A 196 -21.63 5.76 4.15
CA ASN A 196 -22.75 5.30 3.35
C ASN A 196 -22.87 3.77 3.34
N TYR A 197 -21.75 3.05 3.37
CA TYR A 197 -21.75 1.59 3.20
C TYR A 197 -21.50 0.83 4.50
N PRO A 198 -22.50 0.06 4.99
CA PRO A 198 -22.40 -0.62 6.29
C PRO A 198 -21.23 -1.59 6.42
N VAL A 199 -20.87 -2.31 5.35
CA VAL A 199 -19.74 -3.25 5.36
C VAL A 199 -18.42 -2.55 5.72
N LEU A 200 -18.17 -1.39 5.10
CA LEU A 200 -16.99 -0.57 5.38
C LEU A 200 -17.11 0.12 6.74
N ALA A 201 -18.28 0.67 7.05
CA ALA A 201 -18.55 1.35 8.33
C ALA A 201 -18.30 0.44 9.54
N GLN A 202 -18.77 -0.81 9.49
CA GLN A 202 -18.56 -1.80 10.55
C GLN A 202 -17.09 -2.16 10.69
N ARG A 203 -16.36 -2.33 9.58
CA ARG A 203 -14.94 -2.64 9.60
C ARG A 203 -14.09 -1.48 10.13
N VAL A 204 -14.39 -0.25 9.74
CA VAL A 204 -13.76 0.97 10.28
C VAL A 204 -14.06 1.10 11.77
N ARG A 205 -15.33 0.89 12.17
CA ARG A 205 -15.73 0.92 13.58
C ARG A 205 -14.96 -0.09 14.41
N TYR A 206 -14.80 -1.32 13.93
CA TYR A 206 -14.00 -2.34 14.60
C TYR A 206 -12.59 -1.84 14.93
N PHE A 207 -11.87 -1.24 13.98
CA PHE A 207 -10.52 -0.76 14.25
C PHE A 207 -10.44 0.51 15.11
N LYS A 208 -11.53 1.26 15.26
CA LYS A 208 -11.57 2.52 15.99
C LYS A 208 -12.19 2.43 17.38
N GLU A 209 -13.15 1.54 17.59
CA GLU A 209 -13.98 1.51 18.79
C GLU A 209 -13.91 0.14 19.50
N ASP A 210 -13.71 -0.96 18.79
CA ASP A 210 -13.61 -2.28 19.41
C ASP A 210 -12.24 -2.47 20.09
N THR A 211 -12.26 -2.98 21.33
CA THR A 211 -11.05 -3.18 22.14
C THR A 211 -9.98 -4.00 21.42
N LYS A 212 -10.35 -5.06 20.67
CA LYS A 212 -9.38 -5.90 19.95
C LYS A 212 -8.88 -5.22 18.68
N GLY A 213 -9.77 -4.53 17.96
CA GLY A 213 -9.40 -3.78 16.75
C GLY A 213 -8.42 -2.65 17.08
N VAL A 214 -8.74 -1.84 18.10
CA VAL A 214 -7.86 -0.77 18.60
C VAL A 214 -6.51 -1.32 19.06
N ALA A 215 -6.50 -2.40 19.83
CA ALA A 215 -5.24 -3.03 20.27
C ALA A 215 -4.39 -3.54 19.10
N THR A 216 -5.03 -4.00 18.01
CA THR A 216 -4.33 -4.39 16.79
C THR A 216 -3.70 -3.20 16.08
N MET A 217 -4.43 -2.09 15.97
CA MET A 217 -3.91 -0.86 15.38
C MET A 217 -2.78 -0.24 16.21
N CYS A 218 -2.88 -0.21 17.54
CA CYS A 218 -1.81 0.27 18.42
C CYS A 218 -0.51 -0.52 18.22
N ARG A 219 -0.59 -1.86 18.14
CA ARG A 219 0.57 -2.71 17.83
C ARG A 219 1.16 -2.41 16.45
N ALA A 220 0.32 -2.23 15.43
CA ALA A 220 0.79 -1.86 14.10
C ALA A 220 1.53 -0.50 14.09
N PHE A 221 1.04 0.49 14.86
CA PHE A 221 1.76 1.76 15.03
C PHE A 221 3.10 1.63 15.75
N GLU A 222 3.19 0.74 16.73
CA GLU A 222 4.44 0.42 17.43
C GLU A 222 5.45 -0.23 16.48
N GLU A 223 5.04 -1.23 15.72
CA GLU A 223 5.89 -1.92 14.74
C GLU A 223 6.46 -0.94 13.69
N VAL A 224 5.61 -0.09 13.11
CA VAL A 224 6.02 0.95 12.15
C VAL A 224 7.02 1.91 12.78
N ARG A 225 6.83 2.27 14.05
CA ARG A 225 7.75 3.17 14.77
C ARG A 225 9.10 2.50 15.03
N GLU A 226 9.10 1.24 15.43
CA GLU A 226 10.34 0.48 15.65
C GLU A 226 11.12 0.26 14.36
N GLU A 227 10.43 -0.02 13.25
CA GLU A 227 11.04 -0.12 11.93
C GLU A 227 11.63 1.22 11.49
N ALA A 228 10.90 2.32 11.64
CA ALA A 228 11.39 3.67 11.33
C ALA A 228 12.62 4.06 12.17
N LEU A 229 12.67 3.66 13.44
CA LEU A 229 13.84 3.87 14.30
C LEU A 229 15.04 3.07 13.80
N ARG A 230 14.85 1.77 13.52
CA ARG A 230 15.89 0.89 12.96
C ARG A 230 16.43 1.41 11.62
N GLU A 231 15.54 1.85 10.73
CA GLU A 231 15.95 2.49 9.48
C GLU A 231 16.72 3.79 9.70
N GLY A 232 16.28 4.62 10.65
CA GLY A 232 16.93 5.88 10.99
C GLY A 232 18.34 5.68 11.54
N GLU A 233 18.51 4.72 12.43
CA GLU A 233 19.83 4.30 12.94
C GLU A 233 20.72 3.78 11.83
N ARG A 234 20.18 2.91 10.96
CA ARG A 234 20.91 2.40 9.79
C ARG A 234 21.33 3.51 8.84
N LYS A 235 20.45 4.46 8.51
CA LYS A 235 20.76 5.63 7.65
C LYS A 235 21.84 6.51 8.27
N LYS A 236 21.81 6.73 9.59
CA LYS A 236 22.88 7.45 10.31
C LYS A 236 24.20 6.71 10.24
N ALA A 237 24.21 5.39 10.49
CA ALA A 237 25.41 4.57 10.39
C ALA A 237 26.02 4.62 8.98
N LEU A 238 25.20 4.52 7.94
CA LEU A 238 25.64 4.64 6.54
C LEU A 238 26.22 6.03 6.23
N LYS A 239 25.57 7.10 6.69
CA LYS A 239 26.07 8.46 6.49
C LYS A 239 27.43 8.67 7.18
N SER A 240 27.56 8.26 8.44
CA SER A 240 28.83 8.31 9.16
C SER A 240 29.90 7.47 8.49
N ALA A 241 29.56 6.28 7.97
CA ALA A 241 30.49 5.44 7.24
C ALA A 241 31.04 6.13 5.98
N LEU A 242 30.17 6.79 5.21
CA LEU A 242 30.57 7.55 4.02
C LEU A 242 31.49 8.73 4.36
N GLU A 243 31.20 9.48 5.42
CA GLU A 243 32.04 10.58 5.89
C GLU A 243 33.43 10.07 6.34
N MET A 244 33.48 8.99 7.13
CA MET A 244 34.75 8.38 7.57
C MET A 244 35.57 7.82 6.40
N LEU A 245 34.92 7.19 5.40
CA LEU A 245 35.60 6.71 4.20
C LEU A 245 36.16 7.87 3.36
N ALA A 246 35.43 9.00 3.28
CA ALA A 246 35.91 10.21 2.59
C ALA A 246 37.15 10.81 3.27
N ASP A 247 37.23 10.71 4.60
CA ASP A 247 38.40 11.10 5.41
C ASP A 247 39.55 10.08 5.36
N GLY A 248 39.41 9.00 4.58
CA GLY A 248 40.45 7.98 4.40
C GLY A 248 40.56 6.98 5.56
N VAL A 249 39.53 6.88 6.41
CA VAL A 249 39.51 5.88 7.48
C VAL A 249 39.38 4.46 6.87
N PRO A 250 40.25 3.51 7.26
CA PRO A 250 40.19 2.13 6.78
C PRO A 250 38.84 1.42 7.06
N CYS A 251 38.41 0.55 6.15
CA CYS A 251 37.11 -0.12 6.18
C CYS A 251 36.86 -0.92 7.48
N ASP A 252 37.88 -1.55 8.04
CA ASP A 252 37.82 -2.29 9.31
C ASP A 252 37.47 -1.38 10.49
N LYS A 253 38.05 -0.17 10.52
CA LYS A 253 37.72 0.85 11.52
C LYS A 253 36.33 1.42 11.29
N VAL A 254 35.95 1.70 10.04
CA VAL A 254 34.61 2.19 9.72
C VAL A 254 33.54 1.19 10.17
N ALA A 255 33.70 -0.10 9.85
CA ALA A 255 32.81 -1.17 10.30
C ALA A 255 32.71 -1.21 11.83
N LYS A 256 33.85 -1.16 12.52
CA LYS A 256 33.92 -1.15 13.99
C LYS A 256 33.16 0.03 14.63
N TYR A 257 33.29 1.24 14.08
CA TYR A 257 32.70 2.44 14.68
C TYR A 257 31.24 2.68 14.29
N THR A 258 30.80 2.18 13.15
CA THR A 258 29.43 2.36 12.65
C THR A 258 28.52 1.18 12.97
N GLY A 259 29.08 0.04 13.37
CA GLY A 259 28.34 -1.20 13.61
C GLY A 259 27.89 -1.90 12.32
N LEU A 260 28.30 -1.40 11.15
CA LEU A 260 28.10 -2.06 9.86
C LEU A 260 29.04 -3.24 9.71
N THR A 261 28.64 -4.22 8.90
CA THR A 261 29.54 -5.31 8.52
C THR A 261 30.64 -4.81 7.58
N ILE A 262 31.80 -5.49 7.57
CA ILE A 262 32.91 -5.14 6.66
C ILE A 262 32.45 -5.17 5.20
N SER A 263 31.65 -6.17 4.81
CA SER A 263 31.09 -6.28 3.45
C SER A 263 30.21 -5.09 3.08
N GLU A 264 29.35 -4.61 3.98
CA GLU A 264 28.53 -3.42 3.74
C GLU A 264 29.38 -2.16 3.54
N VAL A 265 30.46 -2.02 4.31
CA VAL A 265 31.38 -0.89 4.17
C VAL A 265 32.16 -0.96 2.85
N GLU A 266 32.61 -2.15 2.43
CA GLU A 266 33.30 -2.36 1.16
C GLU A 266 32.39 -2.06 -0.06
N GLU A 267 31.11 -2.42 0.02
CA GLU A 267 30.13 -2.06 -1.01
C GLU A 267 29.95 -0.54 -1.16
N LEU A 268 30.05 0.23 -0.07
CA LEU A 268 29.99 1.69 -0.13
C LEU A 268 31.19 2.29 -0.86
N VAL A 269 32.37 1.67 -0.76
CA VAL A 269 33.57 2.08 -1.51
C VAL A 269 33.39 1.83 -3.01
N GLY A 270 32.74 0.72 -3.38
CA GLY A 270 32.45 0.35 -4.77
C GLY A 270 31.40 1.23 -5.48
N LYS A 271 30.61 2.00 -4.72
CA LYS A 271 29.55 2.89 -5.23
C LYS A 271 29.99 4.35 -5.41
N LYS A 272 31.29 4.64 -5.54
CA LYS A 272 31.75 6.01 -5.84
C LYS A 272 31.01 6.58 -7.07
N PRO A 273 30.39 7.77 -6.98
CA PRO A 273 29.96 8.48 -8.16
C PRO A 273 31.21 8.88 -8.97
N ALA A 274 31.17 8.66 -10.28
CA ALA A 274 32.10 9.25 -11.22
C ALA A 274 31.95 10.79 -11.25
#